data_AF-A0A4Z1JJ77-F1
#
_entry.id   AF-A0A4Z1JJ77-F1
#
_cell.length_a   1.000
_cell.length_b   1.000
_cell.length_c   1.000
_cell.angle_alpha   90.00
_cell.angle_beta   90.00
_cell.angle_gamma   90.00
#
_symmetry.space_group_name_H-M   'P 1'
#
loop_
_entity.id
_entity.type
_entity.pdbx_description
1 polymer ?
#
loop_
_entity_poly.entity_id
_entity_poly.type
_entity_poly.pdbx_seq_one_letter_code
_entity_poly.pdbx_strand_id
1 'polypeptide(L)'
;MTFPSTWHKFKDFISPTKQPIRAAAISQTSHPTPKKAPGQPSSNGKREPILITTKDVTSKPKRNILDIVTKAAGSNWVFVAMMAIMLVWVIFGFINGTTDTWQIVMQNASSIQVYLTDILLLRQASNASNSLLTTLAELQSRNQTSERLLRQLPSCQWMETHKNPAQKLLKDDKPVESNADDILLTSGGGDISKARYIWNSTCKIIAKGLGSIWAYILYWIGIFFWVGIGPLFQFSDTWQLYVNTATAVALTFTSIFLQNIQQQQEDNLEQCLEYALRVDSEIEWRLREITNDYQPNPIFEIPAPTISRIDRSIDIFADVMGSGVGLLITLIVTIVWIAVGPILEFNDNWWLIIGTFTGLVGFIDGFVLRNVYYRDEKVTEVQFEKIAESDDRLLDLLNIPSPYQTPTKPRNFSTRASAAAGEFCALSGVCVASVGVVFALLATASIMKWSETGQLLCNTPTMIIEGFLLLILIQAHNIANAARGADFQSLLKHRLLLNHYVCELSENSNHSSSPYPHNPSEKPVDITDFYPIDDDNNKDMKISVHEIEDRV
;
A
#
# COMPACT_ATOMS: atom_id res chain seq x y z
N MET A 1 -41.44 12.78 5.52
CA MET A 1 -40.72 11.94 6.51
C MET A 1 -39.25 12.32 6.47
N THR A 2 -38.83 13.25 7.31
CA THR A 2 -37.43 13.65 7.49
C THR A 2 -36.76 12.61 8.38
N PHE A 3 -35.82 11.84 7.84
CA PHE A 3 -34.99 10.93 8.64
C PHE A 3 -34.24 11.73 9.73
N PRO A 4 -34.10 11.21 10.96
CA PRO A 4 -33.50 11.96 12.07
C PRO A 4 -32.03 12.26 11.81
N SER A 5 -31.53 13.38 12.35
CA SER A 5 -30.14 13.85 12.20
C SER A 5 -29.08 12.84 12.68
N THR A 6 -29.48 11.91 13.55
CA THR A 6 -28.69 10.75 13.97
C THR A 6 -28.44 9.75 12.85
N TRP A 7 -29.38 9.56 11.92
CA TRP A 7 -29.19 8.70 10.75
C TRP A 7 -28.19 9.31 9.77
N HIS A 8 -28.20 10.64 9.58
CA HIS A 8 -27.20 11.32 8.78
C HIS A 8 -25.81 11.22 9.42
N LYS A 9 -25.68 11.46 10.73
CA LYS A 9 -24.40 11.27 11.44
C LYS A 9 -23.92 9.82 11.43
N PHE A 10 -24.82 8.85 11.56
CA PHE A 10 -24.50 7.43 11.47
C PHE A 10 -24.10 7.02 10.05
N LYS A 11 -24.78 7.54 9.03
CA LYS A 11 -24.46 7.33 7.61
C LYS A 11 -23.12 7.96 7.24
N ASP A 12 -22.86 9.18 7.69
CA ASP A 12 -21.58 9.88 7.47
C ASP A 12 -20.44 9.24 8.29
N PHE A 13 -20.76 8.59 9.41
CA PHE A 13 -19.83 7.79 10.20
C PHE A 13 -19.51 6.43 9.55
N ILE A 14 -20.49 5.79 8.92
CA ILE A 14 -20.35 4.46 8.28
C ILE A 14 -19.74 4.55 6.88
N SER A 15 -20.08 5.58 6.11
CA SER A 15 -19.52 5.81 4.78
C SER A 15 -19.25 7.30 4.62
N PRO A 16 -18.10 7.78 5.12
CA PRO A 16 -17.66 9.12 4.81
C PRO A 16 -17.42 9.18 3.30
N THR A 17 -18.21 9.98 2.58
CA THR A 17 -17.94 10.27 1.17
C THR A 17 -16.46 10.60 1.00
N LYS A 18 -15.73 9.89 0.10
CA LYS A 18 -14.31 10.16 -0.18
C LYS A 18 -14.15 11.67 -0.41
N GLN A 19 -13.51 12.34 0.55
CA GLN A 19 -13.29 13.78 0.52
C GLN A 19 -12.11 14.09 -0.40
N PRO A 20 -12.05 15.32 -0.97
CA PRO A 20 -10.83 15.74 -1.65
C PRO A 20 -9.65 15.67 -0.68
N ILE A 21 -8.51 15.16 -1.15
CA ILE A 21 -7.29 15.11 -0.36
C ILE A 21 -6.65 16.48 -0.46
N ARG A 22 -6.45 17.13 0.69
CA ARG A 22 -5.80 18.44 0.81
C ARG A 22 -4.57 18.29 1.66
N ALA A 23 -3.40 18.52 1.06
CA ALA A 23 -2.13 18.47 1.75
C ALA A 23 -1.26 19.66 1.35
N ALA A 24 -0.44 20.12 2.29
CA ALA A 24 0.55 21.16 2.08
C ALA A 24 1.83 20.66 2.72
N ALA A 25 2.94 20.74 1.98
CA ALA A 25 4.20 20.32 2.55
C ALA A 25 4.68 21.30 3.62
N ILE A 26 5.30 20.78 4.67
CA ILE A 26 5.88 21.61 5.72
C ILE A 26 6.94 22.53 5.11
N SER A 27 6.74 23.84 5.28
CA SER A 27 7.61 24.88 4.72
C SER A 27 8.91 24.99 5.49
N GLN A 28 10.03 24.94 4.78
CA GLN A 28 11.35 25.17 5.36
C GLN A 28 11.61 26.68 5.46
N THR A 29 12.12 27.17 6.60
CA THR A 29 12.50 28.59 6.73
C THR A 29 13.95 28.77 7.14
N SER A 30 14.62 29.73 6.51
CA SER A 30 15.99 30.16 6.81
C SER A 30 15.99 31.60 7.33
N HIS A 31 15.46 31.88 8.53
CA HIS A 31 15.75 33.18 9.16
C HIS A 31 17.11 33.14 9.88
N PRO A 32 17.96 34.18 9.76
CA PRO A 32 19.00 34.41 10.74
C PRO A 32 18.31 34.73 12.07
N THR A 33 18.68 34.02 13.12
CA THR A 33 18.27 34.35 14.49
C THR A 33 18.55 35.85 14.69
N PRO A 34 17.58 36.65 15.20
CA PRO A 34 17.83 38.07 15.43
C PRO A 34 19.09 38.21 16.30
N LYS A 35 20.07 38.98 15.83
CA LYS A 35 21.29 39.28 16.60
C LYS A 35 20.86 39.71 18.01
N LYS A 36 21.13 38.85 19.01
CA LYS A 36 21.04 39.26 20.41
C LYS A 36 21.93 40.48 20.61
N ALA A 37 21.46 41.41 21.43
CA ALA A 37 22.19 42.62 21.81
C ALA A 37 23.65 42.30 22.22
N PRO A 38 24.62 43.20 21.96
CA PRO A 38 26.03 42.90 22.18
C PRO A 38 26.28 42.59 23.67
N GLY A 39 26.79 41.40 23.98
CA GLY A 39 27.22 41.06 25.34
C GLY A 39 27.03 39.61 25.85
N GLN A 40 26.48 38.68 25.06
CA GLN A 40 26.40 37.26 25.47
C GLN A 40 27.41 36.37 24.71
N PRO A 41 28.06 35.40 25.40
CA PRO A 41 29.08 34.55 24.80
C PRO A 41 28.48 33.63 23.72
N SER A 42 29.24 33.45 22.64
CA SER A 42 28.87 32.66 21.46
C SER A 42 28.77 31.16 21.79
N SER A 43 27.57 30.60 21.73
CA SER A 43 27.40 29.16 21.52
C SER A 43 27.45 28.88 20.01
N ASN A 44 28.28 27.93 19.59
CA ASN A 44 28.37 27.44 18.20
C ASN A 44 26.97 27.24 17.60
N GLY A 45 26.60 28.12 16.66
CA GLY A 45 25.27 28.14 16.05
C GLY A 45 25.10 27.02 15.05
N LYS A 46 24.46 25.92 15.48
CA LYS A 46 23.73 25.06 14.55
C LYS A 46 22.53 25.84 14.03
N ARG A 47 22.44 26.02 12.71
CA ARG A 47 21.24 26.54 12.04
C ARG A 47 20.17 25.45 12.17
N GLU A 48 19.24 25.59 13.09
CA GLU A 48 18.07 24.71 13.15
C GLU A 48 16.94 25.31 12.31
N PRO A 49 16.33 24.54 11.39
CA PRO A 49 15.20 25.01 10.59
C PRO A 49 14.01 25.29 11.51
N ILE A 50 13.45 26.51 11.45
CA ILE A 50 12.22 26.84 12.16
C ILE A 50 11.05 26.22 11.37
N LEU A 51 10.46 25.18 11.94
CA LEU A 51 9.31 24.46 11.40
C LEU A 51 8.06 25.34 11.57
N ILE A 52 7.61 26.03 10.51
CA ILE A 52 6.29 26.66 10.53
C ILE A 52 5.26 25.54 10.31
N THR A 53 4.77 24.98 11.41
CA THR A 53 3.64 24.04 11.38
C THR A 53 2.36 24.83 11.16
N THR A 54 1.84 24.83 9.92
CA THR A 54 0.41 25.06 9.72
C THR A 54 -0.32 23.96 10.48
N LYS A 55 -0.86 24.29 11.66
CA LYS A 55 -1.63 23.37 12.53
C LYS A 55 -2.80 22.68 11.81
N ASP A 56 -3.18 23.13 10.62
CA ASP A 56 -4.34 22.64 9.87
C ASP A 56 -4.03 21.59 8.79
N VAL A 57 -2.79 21.07 8.69
CA VAL A 57 -2.44 20.12 7.62
C VAL A 57 -1.50 18.99 8.10
N THR A 58 -1.80 18.36 9.23
CA THR A 58 -1.08 17.14 9.65
C THR A 58 -1.36 15.98 8.69
N SER A 59 -0.31 15.47 8.04
CA SER A 59 -0.35 14.54 6.90
C SER A 59 -0.33 13.05 7.23
N LYS A 60 -0.27 12.66 8.51
CA LYS A 60 -0.51 11.28 8.91
C LYS A 60 -1.69 11.24 9.90
N PRO A 61 -2.85 10.67 9.53
CA PRO A 61 -3.95 10.49 10.47
C PRO A 61 -3.46 9.68 11.68
N LYS A 62 -3.89 10.06 12.89
CA LYS A 62 -3.51 9.35 14.11
C LYS A 62 -3.95 7.88 14.00
N ARG A 63 -3.00 6.96 13.96
CA ARG A 63 -3.25 5.52 13.82
C ARG A 63 -4.20 5.04 14.92
N ASN A 64 -5.32 4.45 14.52
CA ASN A 64 -6.28 3.83 15.43
C ASN A 64 -5.80 2.41 15.80
N ILE A 65 -6.35 1.82 16.86
CA ILE A 65 -6.08 0.44 17.30
C ILE A 65 -6.25 -0.55 16.14
N LEU A 66 -7.27 -0.36 15.31
CA LEU A 66 -7.51 -1.21 14.14
C LEU A 66 -6.41 -1.13 13.08
N ASP A 67 -5.71 0.01 12.97
CA ASP A 67 -4.58 0.15 12.05
C ASP A 67 -3.36 -0.61 12.58
N ILE A 68 -3.18 -0.63 13.90
CA ILE A 68 -2.15 -1.44 14.57
C ILE A 68 -2.41 -2.93 14.33
N VAL A 69 -3.66 -3.37 14.49
CA VAL A 69 -4.07 -4.76 14.22
C VAL A 69 -3.83 -5.13 12.76
N THR A 70 -4.19 -4.24 11.83
CA THR A 70 -3.99 -4.46 10.39
C THR A 70 -2.50 -4.62 10.06
N LYS A 71 -1.65 -3.72 10.58
CA LYS A 71 -0.19 -3.80 10.41
C LYS A 71 0.40 -5.06 11.04
N ALA A 72 -0.10 -5.45 12.22
CA ALA A 72 0.34 -6.68 12.89
C ALA A 72 -0.02 -7.93 12.09
N ALA A 73 -1.23 -7.99 11.51
CA ALA A 73 -1.70 -9.10 10.69
C ALA A 73 -0.82 -9.32 9.44
N GLY A 74 -0.33 -8.24 8.81
CA GLY A 74 0.61 -8.31 7.68
C GLY A 74 2.07 -8.60 8.07
N SER A 75 2.40 -8.76 9.35
CA SER A 75 3.79 -8.98 9.77
C SER A 75 4.33 -10.37 9.40
N ASN A 76 5.64 -10.46 9.15
CA ASN A 76 6.31 -11.74 8.86
C ASN A 76 6.11 -12.77 9.99
N TRP A 77 6.02 -12.32 11.25
CA TRP A 77 5.80 -13.19 12.40
C TRP A 77 4.41 -13.82 12.40
N VAL A 78 3.37 -13.03 12.11
CA VAL A 78 2.00 -13.56 11.99
C VAL A 78 1.90 -14.54 10.83
N PHE A 79 2.52 -14.23 9.69
CA PHE A 79 2.59 -15.16 8.56
C PHE A 79 3.20 -16.52 8.98
N VAL A 80 4.37 -16.52 9.62
CA VAL A 80 5.04 -17.75 10.06
C VAL A 80 4.21 -18.50 11.11
N ALA A 81 3.58 -17.79 12.05
CA ALA A 81 2.72 -18.40 13.06
C ALA A 81 1.50 -19.07 12.43
N MET A 82 0.82 -18.40 11.49
CA MET A 82 -0.33 -18.96 10.77
C MET A 82 0.07 -20.17 9.93
N MET A 83 1.23 -20.13 9.27
CA MET A 83 1.79 -21.29 8.56
C MET A 83 2.06 -22.47 9.48
N ALA A 84 2.59 -22.22 10.69
CA ALA A 84 2.82 -23.27 11.68
C ALA A 84 1.50 -23.88 12.18
N ILE A 85 0.49 -23.06 12.46
CA ILE A 85 -0.85 -23.52 12.86
C ILE A 85 -1.46 -24.40 11.76
N MET A 86 -1.41 -23.95 10.51
CA MET A 86 -1.91 -24.70 9.36
C MET A 86 -1.16 -26.03 9.19
N LEU A 87 0.17 -26.04 9.33
CA LEU A 87 0.99 -27.25 9.25
C LEU A 87 0.63 -28.25 10.36
N VAL A 88 0.51 -27.78 11.60
CA VAL A 88 0.08 -28.61 12.75
C VAL A 88 -1.28 -29.25 12.47
N TRP A 89 -2.21 -28.49 11.90
CA TRP A 89 -3.54 -28.99 11.59
C TRP A 89 -3.53 -30.07 10.49
N VAL A 90 -2.73 -29.86 9.45
CA VAL A 90 -2.54 -30.85 8.37
C VAL A 90 -1.91 -32.13 8.92
N ILE A 91 -0.88 -32.02 9.76
CA ILE A 91 -0.25 -33.18 10.42
C ILE A 91 -1.26 -33.93 11.30
N PHE A 92 -2.08 -33.21 12.07
CA PHE A 92 -3.13 -33.80 12.89
C PHE A 92 -4.13 -34.62 12.06
N GLY A 93 -4.52 -34.13 10.87
CA GLY A 93 -5.37 -34.87 9.94
C GLY A 93 -4.74 -36.16 9.41
N PHE A 94 -3.44 -36.14 9.11
CA PHE A 94 -2.72 -37.34 8.68
C PHE A 94 -2.61 -38.40 9.79
N ILE A 95 -2.46 -37.99 11.06
CA ILE A 95 -2.29 -38.92 12.19
C ILE A 95 -3.61 -39.57 12.58
N ASN A 96 -4.68 -38.76 12.72
CA ASN A 96 -5.96 -39.22 13.26
C ASN A 96 -6.94 -39.72 12.19
N GLY A 97 -6.55 -39.66 10.92
CA GLY A 97 -7.42 -39.93 9.78
C GLY A 97 -8.24 -38.70 9.39
N THR A 98 -8.42 -38.50 8.09
CA THR A 98 -9.18 -37.39 7.51
C THR A 98 -10.68 -37.65 7.62
N THR A 99 -11.22 -37.60 8.84
CA THR A 99 -12.66 -37.74 9.11
C THR A 99 -13.44 -36.56 8.51
N ASP A 100 -14.74 -36.73 8.29
CA ASP A 100 -15.59 -35.66 7.78
C ASP A 100 -15.63 -34.48 8.76
N THR A 101 -15.73 -34.73 10.07
CA THR A 101 -15.64 -33.69 11.10
C THR A 101 -14.31 -32.93 11.04
N TRP A 102 -13.17 -33.62 10.83
CA TRP A 102 -11.87 -32.94 10.72
C TRP A 102 -11.84 -31.99 9.52
N GLN A 103 -12.36 -32.43 8.37
CA GLN A 103 -12.43 -31.63 7.15
C GLN A 103 -13.36 -30.42 7.31
N ILE A 104 -14.56 -30.62 7.89
CA ILE A 104 -15.54 -29.57 8.16
C ILE A 104 -14.95 -28.51 9.08
N VAL A 105 -14.31 -28.91 10.19
CA VAL A 105 -13.71 -27.95 11.13
C VAL A 105 -12.59 -27.16 10.46
N MET A 106 -11.70 -27.83 9.72
CA MET A 106 -10.59 -27.18 9.01
C MET A 106 -11.12 -26.14 8.00
N GLN A 107 -12.09 -26.54 7.19
CA GLN A 107 -12.69 -25.67 6.18
C GLN A 107 -13.32 -24.44 6.83
N ASN A 108 -14.18 -24.62 7.84
CA ASN A 108 -14.88 -23.50 8.47
C ASN A 108 -13.93 -22.56 9.20
N ALA A 109 -12.90 -23.10 9.87
CA ALA A 109 -11.85 -22.29 10.50
C ALA A 109 -11.10 -21.46 9.45
N SER A 110 -10.78 -22.06 8.31
CA SER A 110 -10.15 -21.37 7.17
C SER A 110 -11.04 -20.27 6.60
N SER A 111 -12.33 -20.54 6.36
CA SER A 111 -13.28 -19.53 5.85
C SER A 111 -13.46 -18.36 6.81
N ILE A 112 -13.48 -18.60 8.14
CA ILE A 112 -13.49 -17.52 9.14
C ILE A 112 -12.22 -16.69 9.06
N GLN A 113 -11.05 -17.33 8.95
CA GLN A 113 -9.78 -16.61 8.85
C GLN A 113 -9.71 -15.75 7.58
N VAL A 114 -10.08 -16.32 6.42
CA VAL A 114 -10.05 -15.61 5.13
C VAL A 114 -10.97 -14.41 5.19
N TYR A 115 -12.19 -14.58 5.69
CA TYR A 115 -13.14 -13.50 5.90
C TYR A 115 -12.57 -12.36 6.79
N LEU A 116 -11.89 -12.70 7.88
CA LEU A 116 -11.21 -11.70 8.72
C LEU A 116 -10.06 -11.01 7.98
N THR A 117 -9.29 -11.77 7.20
CA THR A 117 -8.19 -11.21 6.41
C THR A 117 -8.71 -10.28 5.32
N ASP A 118 -9.82 -10.59 4.65
CA ASP A 118 -10.40 -9.71 3.61
C ASP A 118 -10.85 -8.37 4.17
N ILE A 119 -11.49 -8.37 5.35
CA ILE A 119 -11.80 -7.14 6.11
C ILE A 119 -10.54 -6.31 6.35
N LEU A 120 -9.46 -6.96 6.78
CA LEU A 120 -8.20 -6.27 7.05
C LEU A 120 -7.50 -5.81 5.77
N LEU A 121 -7.63 -6.54 4.66
CA LEU A 121 -7.10 -6.17 3.35
C LEU A 121 -7.84 -4.95 2.77
N LEU A 122 -9.16 -4.87 2.94
CA LEU A 122 -9.95 -3.68 2.59
C LEU A 122 -9.46 -2.46 3.38
N ARG A 123 -9.26 -2.64 4.69
CA ARG A 123 -8.77 -1.58 5.57
C ARG A 123 -7.37 -1.13 5.17
N GLN A 124 -6.48 -2.09 4.93
CA GLN A 124 -5.12 -1.85 4.49
C GLN A 124 -5.09 -1.05 3.18
N ALA A 125 -5.88 -1.46 2.19
CA ALA A 125 -5.99 -0.78 0.90
C ALA A 125 -6.39 0.68 1.04
N SER A 126 -7.45 0.93 1.82
CA SER A 126 -7.96 2.28 2.06
C SER A 126 -6.93 3.17 2.76
N ASN A 127 -6.28 2.65 3.79
CA ASN A 127 -5.24 3.36 4.53
C ASN A 127 -4.02 3.67 3.65
N ALA A 128 -3.54 2.67 2.90
CA ALA A 128 -2.38 2.80 2.02
C ALA A 128 -2.63 3.79 0.89
N SER A 129 -3.80 3.74 0.25
CA SER A 129 -4.19 4.66 -0.82
C SER A 129 -4.25 6.11 -0.31
N ASN A 130 -4.92 6.35 0.82
CA ASN A 130 -5.03 7.69 1.39
C ASN A 130 -3.67 8.26 1.81
N SER A 131 -2.81 7.44 2.44
CA SER A 131 -1.46 7.83 2.84
C SER A 131 -0.59 8.20 1.63
N LEU A 132 -0.63 7.36 0.59
CA LEU A 132 0.12 7.58 -0.65
C LEU A 132 -0.33 8.86 -1.34
N LEU A 133 -1.63 9.03 -1.58
CA LEU A 133 -2.16 10.23 -2.25
C LEU A 133 -1.88 11.51 -1.44
N THR A 134 -1.91 11.44 -0.11
CA THR A 134 -1.52 12.58 0.75
C THR A 134 -0.06 12.94 0.53
N THR A 135 0.84 11.94 0.49
CA THR A 135 2.26 12.15 0.23
C THR A 135 2.51 12.72 -1.18
N LEU A 136 1.78 12.24 -2.19
CA LEU A 136 1.87 12.77 -3.55
C LEU A 136 1.36 14.22 -3.63
N ALA A 137 0.33 14.58 -2.86
CA ALA A 137 -0.13 15.97 -2.76
C ALA A 137 0.89 16.89 -2.07
N GLU A 138 1.62 16.41 -1.06
CA GLU A 138 2.74 17.17 -0.46
C GLU A 138 3.88 17.41 -1.46
N LEU A 139 4.25 16.40 -2.24
CA LEU A 139 5.27 16.54 -3.29
C LEU A 139 4.84 17.58 -4.34
N GLN A 140 3.58 17.55 -4.77
CA GLN A 140 3.02 18.57 -5.68
C GLN A 140 3.00 19.97 -5.06
N SER A 141 2.64 20.08 -3.78
CA SER A 141 2.68 21.34 -3.02
C SER A 141 4.09 21.95 -3.03
N ARG A 142 5.14 21.13 -2.81
CA ARG A 142 6.54 21.59 -2.93
C ARG A 142 6.94 21.92 -4.35
N ASN A 143 6.54 21.12 -5.33
CA ASN A 143 6.84 21.41 -6.74
C ASN A 143 6.34 22.80 -7.17
N GLN A 144 5.13 23.19 -6.75
CA GLN A 144 4.61 24.52 -7.03
C GLN A 144 5.44 25.63 -6.40
N THR A 145 5.93 25.42 -5.17
CA THR A 145 6.89 26.33 -4.53
C THR A 145 8.21 26.36 -5.29
N SER A 146 8.84 25.21 -5.56
CA SER A 146 10.12 25.12 -6.27
C SER A 146 10.05 25.81 -7.64
N GLU A 147 8.98 25.60 -8.41
CA GLU A 147 8.76 26.28 -9.69
C GLU A 147 8.74 27.81 -9.52
N ARG A 148 7.98 28.29 -8.53
CA ARG A 148 7.85 29.71 -8.21
C ARG A 148 9.18 30.32 -7.78
N LEU A 149 10.00 29.61 -7.01
CA LEU A 149 11.32 30.06 -6.56
C LEU A 149 12.33 30.07 -7.71
N LEU A 150 12.40 29.01 -8.51
CA LEU A 150 13.29 28.92 -9.66
C LEU A 150 13.03 30.05 -10.67
N ARG A 151 11.76 30.40 -10.92
CA ARG A 151 11.41 31.51 -11.83
C ARG A 151 11.90 32.89 -11.36
N GLN A 152 12.27 33.05 -10.09
CA GLN A 152 12.86 34.29 -9.56
C GLN A 152 14.36 34.40 -9.89
N LEU A 153 15.02 33.29 -10.21
CA LEU A 153 16.44 33.26 -10.53
C LEU A 153 16.69 33.79 -11.96
N PRO A 154 17.65 34.72 -12.16
CA PRO A 154 17.97 35.24 -13.49
C PRO A 154 18.36 34.15 -14.49
N SER A 155 19.14 33.15 -14.05
CA SER A 155 19.61 32.02 -14.86
C SER A 155 18.50 31.08 -15.36
N CYS A 156 17.31 31.15 -14.75
CA CYS A 156 16.17 30.29 -15.06
C CYS A 156 15.09 31.02 -15.87
N GLN A 157 15.38 32.24 -16.35
CA GLN A 157 14.48 32.94 -17.26
C GLN A 157 14.50 32.25 -18.64
N TRP A 158 13.32 31.86 -19.13
CA TRP A 158 13.10 31.02 -20.32
C TRP A 158 13.88 31.43 -21.59
N MET A 159 14.26 32.70 -21.73
CA MET A 159 15.05 33.22 -22.86
C MET A 159 16.58 33.06 -22.73
N GLU A 160 17.10 32.66 -21.57
CA GLU A 160 18.53 32.45 -21.32
C GLU A 160 18.93 30.97 -21.32
N THR A 161 18.06 30.08 -20.84
CA THR A 161 18.35 28.64 -20.68
C THR A 161 18.52 27.89 -22.00
N HIS A 162 17.66 28.14 -23.00
CA HIS A 162 17.75 27.47 -24.31
C HIS A 162 18.90 27.95 -25.21
N LYS A 163 19.69 28.94 -24.79
CA LYS A 163 20.89 29.40 -25.52
C LYS A 163 22.10 28.50 -25.29
N ASN A 164 22.11 27.74 -24.18
CA ASN A 164 23.20 26.85 -23.80
C ASN A 164 22.86 25.39 -24.18
N PRO A 165 23.86 24.55 -24.50
CA PRO A 165 23.62 23.12 -24.69
C PRO A 165 23.08 22.49 -23.41
N ALA A 166 22.26 21.45 -23.54
CA ALA A 166 21.63 20.77 -22.42
C ALA A 166 22.68 20.35 -21.37
N GLN A 167 22.44 20.67 -20.11
CA GLN A 167 23.37 20.36 -19.02
C GLN A 167 23.30 18.88 -18.67
N LYS A 168 24.44 18.20 -18.71
CA LYS A 168 24.61 16.87 -18.11
C LYS A 168 25.25 17.05 -16.75
N LEU A 169 24.48 16.77 -15.69
CA LEU A 169 24.95 16.84 -14.32
C LEU A 169 25.71 15.55 -14.00
N LEU A 170 26.99 15.69 -13.63
CA LEU A 170 27.87 14.58 -13.31
C LEU A 170 28.34 14.73 -11.85
N LYS A 171 28.30 13.64 -11.09
CA LYS A 171 28.94 13.51 -9.78
C LYS A 171 29.99 12.40 -9.87
N ASP A 172 31.24 12.72 -9.58
CA ASP A 172 32.37 11.78 -9.66
C ASP A 172 32.49 11.09 -11.04
N ASP A 173 32.43 11.87 -12.13
CA ASP A 173 32.47 11.42 -13.53
C ASP A 173 31.33 10.48 -13.98
N LYS A 174 30.29 10.31 -13.15
CA LYS A 174 29.08 9.54 -13.47
C LYS A 174 27.83 10.43 -13.48
N PRO A 175 26.81 10.11 -14.30
CA PRO A 175 25.54 10.82 -14.25
C PRO A 175 24.91 10.74 -12.86
N VAL A 176 24.43 11.85 -12.31
CA VAL A 176 23.86 11.90 -10.94
C VAL A 176 22.73 10.89 -10.75
N GLU A 177 21.94 10.67 -11.79
CA GLU A 177 20.83 9.72 -11.84
C GLU A 177 21.25 8.25 -11.76
N SER A 178 22.53 7.91 -11.98
CA SER A 178 23.01 6.52 -11.91
C SER A 178 23.06 5.98 -10.49
N ASN A 179 23.17 6.86 -9.49
CA ASN A 179 23.24 6.47 -8.08
C ASN A 179 21.86 6.26 -7.45
N ALA A 180 20.77 6.61 -8.15
CA ALA A 180 19.40 6.46 -7.64
C ALA A 180 19.06 4.99 -7.30
N ASP A 181 19.59 4.05 -8.08
CA ASP A 181 19.35 2.62 -7.91
C ASP A 181 20.06 2.10 -6.64
N ASP A 182 21.30 2.54 -6.41
CA ASP A 182 22.08 2.20 -5.21
C ASP A 182 21.50 2.86 -3.96
N ILE A 183 21.01 4.09 -4.07
CA ILE A 183 20.35 4.82 -2.98
C ILE A 183 19.04 4.14 -2.59
N LEU A 184 18.24 3.68 -3.55
CA LEU A 184 17.01 2.92 -3.30
C LEU A 184 17.27 1.58 -2.59
N LEU A 185 18.40 0.94 -2.89
CA LEU A 185 18.81 -0.30 -2.25
C LEU A 185 19.33 -0.07 -0.81
N THR A 186 19.82 1.13 -0.50
CA THR A 186 20.46 1.47 0.79
C THR A 186 19.59 2.33 1.70
N SER A 187 18.56 3.00 1.19
CA SER A 187 17.62 3.84 1.97
C SER A 187 16.76 3.02 2.94
N GLY A 188 16.65 1.70 2.73
CA GLY A 188 16.15 0.74 3.72
C GLY A 188 17.25 0.40 4.74
N GLY A 189 17.52 1.33 5.66
CA GLY A 189 18.70 1.33 6.53
C GLY A 189 19.14 -0.01 7.14
N GLY A 190 20.47 -0.19 7.14
CA GLY A 190 21.21 -1.24 7.85
C GLY A 190 21.56 -2.45 6.98
N ASP A 191 22.65 -3.14 7.32
CA ASP A 191 23.01 -4.44 6.75
C ASP A 191 21.79 -5.37 6.80
N ILE A 192 21.16 -5.59 5.65
CA ILE A 192 20.04 -6.51 5.54
C ILE A 192 20.57 -7.88 5.94
N SER A 193 20.09 -8.41 7.06
CA SER A 193 20.50 -9.74 7.51
C SER A 193 20.28 -10.73 6.37
N LYS A 194 21.23 -11.66 6.18
CA LYS A 194 21.13 -12.68 5.11
C LYS A 194 19.78 -13.40 5.13
N ALA A 195 19.23 -13.63 6.32
CA ALA A 195 17.91 -14.20 6.52
C ALA A 195 16.78 -13.34 5.91
N ARG A 196 16.79 -12.02 6.14
CA ARG A 196 15.78 -11.10 5.58
C ARG A 196 15.89 -10.99 4.06
N TYR A 197 17.11 -10.98 3.51
CA TYR A 197 17.32 -10.98 2.06
C TYR A 197 16.77 -12.26 1.41
N ILE A 198 17.09 -13.43 1.98
CA ILE A 198 16.59 -14.73 1.51
C ILE A 198 15.06 -14.78 1.61
N TRP A 199 14.49 -14.31 2.72
CA TRP A 199 13.05 -14.22 2.93
C TRP A 199 12.39 -13.39 1.83
N ASN A 200 12.84 -12.14 1.64
CA ASN A 200 12.29 -11.23 0.64
C ASN A 200 12.39 -11.79 -0.78
N SER A 201 13.51 -12.43 -1.09
CA SER A 201 13.74 -13.07 -2.40
C SER A 201 12.79 -14.24 -2.61
N THR A 202 12.59 -15.06 -1.58
CA THR A 202 11.67 -16.21 -1.61
C THR A 202 10.24 -15.74 -1.81
N CYS A 203 9.77 -14.76 -1.03
CA CYS A 203 8.43 -14.19 -1.17
C CYS A 203 8.21 -13.61 -2.58
N LYS A 204 9.18 -12.91 -3.15
CA LYS A 204 9.10 -12.39 -4.53
C LYS A 204 8.93 -13.51 -5.57
N ILE A 205 9.66 -14.62 -5.41
CA ILE A 205 9.56 -15.77 -6.32
C ILE A 205 8.16 -16.41 -6.20
N ILE A 206 7.68 -16.63 -4.98
CA ILE A 206 6.35 -17.21 -4.72
C ILE A 206 5.26 -16.30 -5.27
N ALA A 207 5.31 -15.00 -4.98
CA ALA A 207 4.34 -14.02 -5.48
C ALA A 207 4.30 -14.00 -7.01
N LYS A 208 5.45 -14.01 -7.68
CA LYS A 208 5.53 -14.07 -9.15
C LYS A 208 4.97 -15.38 -9.71
N GLY A 209 5.16 -16.50 -9.01
CA GLY A 209 4.59 -17.80 -9.36
C GLY A 209 3.07 -17.82 -9.24
N LEU A 210 2.54 -17.44 -8.08
CA LEU A 210 1.10 -17.39 -7.79
C LEU A 210 0.36 -16.39 -8.67
N GLY A 211 0.97 -15.25 -8.97
CA GLY A 211 0.42 -14.22 -9.85
C GLY A 211 0.69 -14.47 -11.35
N SER A 212 0.99 -15.71 -11.76
CA SER A 212 1.24 -16.05 -13.16
C SER A 212 0.02 -16.69 -13.83
N ILE A 213 -0.10 -16.55 -15.15
CA ILE A 213 -1.18 -17.21 -15.92
C ILE A 213 -1.17 -18.74 -15.75
N TRP A 214 0.01 -19.33 -15.51
CA TRP A 214 0.15 -20.77 -15.30
C TRP A 214 -0.49 -21.21 -13.99
N ALA A 215 -0.42 -20.39 -12.94
CA ALA A 215 -1.14 -20.66 -11.70
C ALA A 215 -2.65 -20.70 -11.96
N TYR A 216 -3.19 -19.81 -12.80
CA TYR A 216 -4.62 -19.77 -13.14
C TYR A 216 -5.05 -21.00 -13.93
N ILE A 217 -4.25 -21.38 -14.92
CA ILE A 217 -4.50 -22.56 -15.74
C ILE A 217 -4.48 -23.81 -14.86
N LEU A 218 -3.47 -23.97 -14.01
CA LEU A 218 -3.38 -25.12 -13.10
C LEU A 218 -4.53 -25.14 -12.10
N TYR A 219 -4.93 -23.98 -11.56
CA TYR A 219 -6.07 -23.85 -10.67
C TYR A 219 -7.35 -24.39 -11.33
N TRP A 220 -7.71 -23.87 -12.51
CA TRP A 220 -8.92 -24.29 -13.20
C TRP A 220 -8.86 -25.71 -13.75
N ILE A 221 -7.70 -26.20 -14.19
CA ILE A 221 -7.51 -27.62 -14.54
C ILE A 221 -7.83 -28.51 -13.34
N GLY A 222 -7.34 -28.15 -12.14
CA GLY A 222 -7.63 -28.87 -10.91
C GLY A 222 -9.13 -28.92 -10.59
N ILE A 223 -9.82 -27.77 -10.70
CA ILE A 223 -11.28 -27.69 -10.49
C ILE A 223 -12.04 -28.53 -11.53
N PHE A 224 -11.72 -28.40 -12.83
CA PHE A 224 -12.40 -29.17 -13.87
C PHE A 224 -12.13 -30.67 -13.77
N PHE A 225 -10.92 -31.05 -13.37
CA PHE A 225 -10.59 -32.45 -13.09
C PHE A 225 -11.43 -33.00 -11.94
N TRP A 226 -11.55 -32.26 -10.83
CA TRP A 226 -12.40 -32.63 -9.71
C TRP A 226 -13.88 -32.76 -10.12
N VAL A 227 -14.42 -31.80 -10.87
CA VAL A 227 -15.79 -31.87 -11.43
C VAL A 227 -15.97 -33.11 -12.31
N GLY A 228 -15.01 -33.39 -13.20
CA GLY A 228 -15.05 -34.52 -14.13
C GLY A 228 -15.05 -35.89 -13.44
N ILE A 229 -14.47 -35.99 -12.25
CA ILE A 229 -14.47 -37.20 -11.43
C ILE A 229 -15.74 -37.34 -10.57
N GLY A 230 -16.48 -36.26 -10.36
CA GLY A 230 -17.73 -36.23 -9.58
C GLY A 230 -18.73 -37.36 -9.88
N PRO A 231 -19.01 -37.71 -11.16
CA PRO A 231 -19.91 -38.81 -11.50
C PRO A 231 -19.48 -40.18 -10.94
N LEU A 232 -18.17 -40.44 -10.82
CA LEU A 232 -17.66 -41.70 -10.26
C LEU A 232 -17.97 -41.81 -8.76
N PHE A 233 -18.10 -40.69 -8.07
CA PHE A 233 -18.42 -40.58 -6.65
C PHE A 233 -19.88 -40.14 -6.41
N GLN A 234 -20.73 -40.17 -7.43
CA GLN A 234 -22.15 -39.78 -7.37
C GLN A 234 -22.40 -38.38 -6.81
N PHE A 235 -21.41 -37.47 -6.94
CA PHE A 235 -21.47 -36.13 -6.35
C PHE A 235 -21.79 -36.13 -4.83
N SER A 236 -21.27 -37.11 -4.09
CA SER A 236 -21.51 -37.25 -2.65
C SER A 236 -21.02 -36.05 -1.82
N ASP A 237 -21.55 -35.90 -0.61
CA ASP A 237 -21.12 -34.83 0.31
C ASP A 237 -19.62 -34.94 0.65
N THR A 238 -19.10 -36.16 0.86
CA THR A 238 -17.65 -36.40 1.06
C THR A 238 -16.81 -35.96 -0.15
N TRP A 239 -17.31 -36.14 -1.38
CA TRP A 239 -16.62 -35.68 -2.58
C TRP A 239 -16.53 -34.14 -2.66
N GLN A 240 -17.57 -33.43 -2.20
CA GLN A 240 -17.56 -31.97 -2.07
C GLN A 240 -16.60 -31.52 -0.98
N LEU A 241 -16.55 -32.26 0.13
CA LEU A 241 -15.72 -31.94 1.28
C LEU A 241 -14.20 -31.99 0.96
N TYR A 242 -13.78 -32.87 0.04
CA TYR A 242 -12.38 -32.92 -0.41
C TYR A 242 -11.94 -31.63 -1.12
N VAL A 243 -12.74 -31.12 -2.08
CA VAL A 243 -12.36 -29.87 -2.77
C VAL A 243 -12.45 -28.68 -1.83
N ASN A 244 -13.40 -28.69 -0.92
CA ASN A 244 -13.56 -27.65 0.09
C ASN A 244 -12.36 -27.59 1.03
N THR A 245 -11.86 -28.75 1.47
CA THR A 245 -10.65 -28.81 2.30
C THR A 245 -9.43 -28.33 1.53
N ALA A 246 -9.28 -28.75 0.26
CA ALA A 246 -8.17 -28.32 -0.58
C ALA A 246 -8.19 -26.79 -0.83
N THR A 247 -9.37 -26.24 -1.13
CA THR A 247 -9.55 -24.80 -1.36
C THR A 247 -9.40 -24.00 -0.07
N ALA A 248 -9.87 -24.50 1.08
CA ALA A 248 -9.66 -23.90 2.39
C ALA A 248 -8.18 -23.69 2.72
N VAL A 249 -7.36 -24.71 2.51
CA VAL A 249 -5.90 -24.61 2.73
C VAL A 249 -5.28 -23.59 1.76
N ALA A 250 -5.68 -23.63 0.48
CA ALA A 250 -5.19 -22.70 -0.52
C ALA A 250 -5.57 -21.24 -0.20
N LEU A 251 -6.82 -20.99 0.19
CA LEU A 251 -7.34 -19.69 0.62
C LEU A 251 -6.62 -19.17 1.85
N THR A 252 -6.45 -20.02 2.86
CA THR A 252 -5.74 -19.67 4.09
C THR A 252 -4.34 -19.20 3.77
N PHE A 253 -3.59 -20.00 3.00
CA PHE A 253 -2.24 -19.65 2.60
C PHE A 253 -2.18 -18.38 1.74
N THR A 254 -3.02 -18.28 0.71
CA THR A 254 -2.96 -17.16 -0.24
C THR A 254 -3.40 -15.84 0.38
N SER A 255 -4.40 -15.84 1.26
CA SER A 255 -4.87 -14.63 1.96
C SER A 255 -3.83 -14.08 2.93
N ILE A 256 -3.25 -14.91 3.81
CA ILE A 256 -2.19 -14.47 4.74
C ILE A 256 -0.91 -14.08 4.00
N PHE A 257 -0.61 -14.77 2.89
CA PHE A 257 0.55 -14.45 2.07
C PHE A 257 0.36 -13.10 1.38
N LEU A 258 -0.82 -12.85 0.81
CA LEU A 258 -1.17 -11.58 0.19
C LEU A 258 -1.06 -10.43 1.20
N GLN A 259 -1.61 -10.60 2.40
CA GLN A 259 -1.53 -9.60 3.45
C GLN A 259 -0.09 -9.30 3.86
N ASN A 260 0.75 -10.33 3.96
CA ASN A 260 2.16 -10.17 4.29
C ASN A 260 2.95 -9.43 3.20
N ILE A 261 2.80 -9.82 1.93
CA ILE A 261 3.53 -9.17 0.84
C ILE A 261 3.08 -7.72 0.67
N GLN A 262 1.78 -7.42 0.81
CA GLN A 262 1.26 -6.06 0.70
C GLN A 262 1.84 -5.16 1.78
N GLN A 263 1.81 -5.60 3.05
CA GLN A 263 2.35 -4.84 4.17
C GLN A 263 3.84 -4.57 3.98
N GLN A 264 4.59 -5.57 3.52
CA GLN A 264 6.02 -5.41 3.23
C GLN A 264 6.26 -4.39 2.12
N GLN A 265 5.48 -4.41 1.03
CA GLN A 265 5.64 -3.44 -0.06
C GLN A 265 5.27 -2.02 0.40
N GLU A 266 4.23 -1.87 1.21
CA GLU A 266 3.81 -0.59 1.77
C GLU A 266 4.90 0.01 2.67
N ASP A 267 5.50 -0.79 3.56
CA ASP A 267 6.59 -0.32 4.41
C ASP A 267 7.82 0.12 3.58
N ASN A 268 8.15 -0.62 2.52
CA ASN A 268 9.24 -0.24 1.61
C ASN A 268 8.91 1.07 0.86
N LEU A 269 7.67 1.21 0.37
CA LEU A 269 7.22 2.40 -0.35
C LEU A 269 7.19 3.63 0.57
N GLU A 270 6.72 3.49 1.81
CA GLU A 270 6.73 4.56 2.82
C GLU A 270 8.16 5.06 3.05
N GLN A 271 9.12 4.16 3.25
CA GLN A 271 10.54 4.52 3.43
C GLN A 271 11.11 5.26 2.21
N CYS A 272 10.80 4.77 1.01
CA CYS A 272 11.26 5.38 -0.23
C CYS A 272 10.69 6.80 -0.40
N LEU A 273 9.39 6.98 -0.16
CA LEU A 273 8.73 8.28 -0.23
C LEU A 273 9.25 9.25 0.83
N GLU A 274 9.49 8.79 2.06
CA GLU A 274 10.10 9.60 3.10
C GLU A 274 11.50 10.08 2.69
N TYR A 275 12.30 9.24 2.03
CA TYR A 275 13.58 9.66 1.48
C TYR A 275 13.41 10.76 0.41
N ALA A 276 12.49 10.56 -0.54
CA ALA A 276 12.22 11.56 -1.58
C ALA A 276 11.76 12.90 -0.99
N LEU A 277 10.86 12.87 0.00
CA LEU A 277 10.40 14.06 0.73
C LEU A 277 11.54 14.80 1.45
N ARG A 278 12.53 14.08 1.98
CA ARG A 278 13.72 14.71 2.61
C ARG A 278 14.57 15.43 1.58
N VAL A 279 14.86 14.81 0.44
CA VAL A 279 15.59 15.45 -0.67
C VAL A 279 14.84 16.71 -1.13
N ASP A 280 13.52 16.63 -1.25
CA ASP A 280 12.68 17.77 -1.63
C ASP A 280 12.72 18.91 -0.61
N SER A 281 12.76 18.59 0.69
CA SER A 281 12.86 19.62 1.72
C SER A 281 14.19 20.38 1.66
N GLU A 282 15.29 19.69 1.33
CA GLU A 282 16.60 20.32 1.19
C GLU A 282 16.65 21.25 -0.04
N ILE A 283 16.09 20.80 -1.17
CA ILE A 283 15.90 21.63 -2.36
C ILE A 283 15.13 22.91 -2.03
N GLU A 284 13.97 22.76 -1.37
CA GLU A 284 13.12 23.88 -0.97
C GLU A 284 13.90 24.85 -0.08
N TRP A 285 14.59 24.35 0.94
CA TRP A 285 15.35 25.17 1.88
C TRP A 285 16.42 26.01 1.17
N ARG A 286 17.23 25.39 0.30
CA ARG A 286 18.28 26.11 -0.45
C ARG A 286 17.72 27.13 -1.41
N LEU A 287 16.66 26.81 -2.13
CA LEU A 287 16.02 27.75 -3.04
C LEU A 287 15.51 28.98 -2.30
N ARG A 288 14.91 28.79 -1.12
CA ARG A 288 14.45 29.90 -0.27
C ARG A 288 15.59 30.76 0.26
N GLU A 289 16.73 30.16 0.60
CA GLU A 289 17.93 30.90 1.02
C GLU A 289 18.44 31.81 -0.11
N ILE A 290 18.47 31.30 -1.35
CA ILE A 290 18.93 32.06 -2.53
C ILE A 290 17.95 33.17 -2.91
N THR A 291 16.65 32.89 -2.92
CA THR A 291 15.63 33.85 -3.38
C THR A 291 15.14 34.80 -2.28
N ASN A 292 15.47 34.55 -1.01
CA ASN A 292 14.91 35.24 0.16
C ASN A 292 13.38 35.19 0.23
N ASP A 293 12.78 34.05 -0.15
CA ASP A 293 11.33 33.87 -0.17
C ASP A 293 10.82 33.03 1.02
N TYR A 294 9.99 33.65 1.85
CA TYR A 294 9.44 33.06 3.07
C TYR A 294 7.95 32.73 2.97
N GLN A 295 7.37 32.73 1.76
CA GLN A 295 5.94 32.41 1.61
C GLN A 295 5.70 30.92 1.91
N PRO A 296 4.66 30.56 2.68
CA PRO A 296 4.36 29.17 2.98
C PRO A 296 3.98 28.39 1.71
N ASN A 297 4.20 27.08 1.75
CA ASN A 297 3.83 26.18 0.66
C ASN A 297 2.30 26.20 0.46
N PRO A 298 1.83 26.20 -0.80
CA PRO A 298 0.41 26.22 -1.10
C PRO A 298 -0.26 24.89 -0.72
N ILE A 299 -1.54 24.93 -0.37
CA ILE A 299 -2.34 23.71 -0.22
C ILE A 299 -2.61 23.15 -1.61
N PHE A 300 -2.20 21.91 -1.84
CA PHE A 300 -2.52 21.15 -3.04
C PHE A 300 -3.75 20.28 -2.79
N GLU A 301 -4.71 20.34 -3.71
CA GLU A 301 -5.95 19.55 -3.65
C GLU A 301 -5.97 18.50 -4.75
N ILE A 302 -6.03 17.22 -4.37
CA ILE A 302 -6.40 16.13 -5.27
C ILE A 302 -7.93 16.00 -5.20
N PRO A 303 -8.66 16.32 -6.29
CA PRO A 303 -10.12 16.29 -6.28
C PRO A 303 -10.62 14.85 -6.10
N ALA A 304 -11.72 14.70 -5.34
CA ALA A 304 -12.38 13.41 -5.21
C ALA A 304 -12.91 12.95 -6.59
N PRO A 305 -12.72 11.67 -6.95
CA PRO A 305 -13.17 11.16 -8.24
C PRO A 305 -14.70 11.22 -8.35
N THR A 306 -15.22 11.55 -9.53
CA THR A 306 -16.65 11.46 -9.81
C THR A 306 -17.04 10.01 -10.02
N ILE A 307 -17.72 9.42 -9.04
CA ILE A 307 -18.09 8.00 -9.05
C ILE A 307 -19.56 7.78 -9.45
N SER A 308 -19.84 6.66 -10.09
CA SER A 308 -21.21 6.28 -10.42
C SER A 308 -22.01 5.91 -9.15
N ARG A 309 -23.34 5.80 -9.27
CA ARG A 309 -24.17 5.35 -8.15
C ARG A 309 -23.85 3.92 -7.71
N ILE A 310 -23.47 3.05 -8.65
CA ILE A 310 -23.10 1.66 -8.37
C ILE A 310 -21.77 1.63 -7.63
N ASP A 311 -20.77 2.35 -8.13
CA ASP A 311 -19.47 2.46 -7.46
C ASP A 311 -19.59 3.03 -6.05
N ARG A 312 -20.51 3.98 -5.84
CA ARG A 312 -20.81 4.49 -4.50
C ARG A 312 -21.38 3.41 -3.57
N SER A 313 -22.24 2.52 -4.07
CA SER A 313 -22.73 1.39 -3.26
C SER A 313 -21.62 0.39 -2.94
N ILE A 314 -20.69 0.17 -3.86
CA ILE A 314 -19.50 -0.67 -3.64
C ILE A 314 -18.60 -0.04 -2.58
N ASP A 315 -18.34 1.28 -2.68
CA ASP A 315 -17.53 2.01 -1.69
C ASP A 315 -18.18 1.96 -0.29
N ILE A 316 -19.51 2.11 -0.20
CA ILE A 316 -20.22 1.97 1.09
C ILE A 316 -19.99 0.57 1.68
N PHE A 317 -20.08 -0.49 0.87
CA PHE A 317 -19.84 -1.84 1.35
C PHE A 317 -18.39 -2.01 1.83
N ALA A 318 -17.42 -1.55 1.03
CA ALA A 318 -16.00 -1.58 1.36
C ALA A 318 -15.67 -0.82 2.65
N ASP A 319 -16.24 0.38 2.83
CA ASP A 319 -16.09 1.19 4.03
C ASP A 319 -16.70 0.49 5.26
N VAL A 320 -17.90 -0.08 5.12
CA VAL A 320 -18.56 -0.82 6.21
C VAL A 320 -17.67 -2.00 6.62
N MET A 321 -17.25 -2.83 5.66
CA MET A 321 -16.47 -4.04 5.94
C MET A 321 -15.07 -3.72 6.46
N GLY A 322 -14.36 -2.75 5.87
CA GLY A 322 -13.01 -2.33 6.29
C GLY A 322 -12.95 -1.40 7.51
N SER A 323 -14.10 -0.95 8.03
CA SER A 323 -14.19 -0.16 9.26
C SER A 323 -14.35 -1.03 10.50
N GLY A 324 -14.38 -0.40 11.68
CA GLY A 324 -14.72 -1.10 12.92
C GLY A 324 -16.15 -1.66 12.94
N VAL A 325 -17.03 -1.22 12.03
CA VAL A 325 -18.39 -1.75 11.91
C VAL A 325 -18.38 -3.17 11.37
N GLY A 326 -17.58 -3.47 10.35
CA GLY A 326 -17.40 -4.84 9.83
C GLY A 326 -16.98 -5.80 10.92
N LEU A 327 -15.95 -5.44 11.69
CA LEU A 327 -15.49 -6.25 12.83
C LEU A 327 -16.56 -6.44 13.91
N LEU A 328 -17.36 -5.41 14.20
CA LEU A 328 -18.47 -5.52 15.14
C LEU A 328 -19.55 -6.49 14.61
N ILE A 329 -19.88 -6.43 13.33
CA ILE A 329 -20.81 -7.37 12.68
C ILE A 329 -20.27 -8.79 12.80
N THR A 330 -18.99 -9.02 12.48
CA THR A 330 -18.34 -10.32 12.61
C THR A 330 -18.39 -10.86 14.04
N LEU A 331 -18.13 -10.00 15.03
CA LEU A 331 -18.19 -10.36 16.45
C LEU A 331 -19.62 -10.77 16.85
N ILE A 332 -20.63 -10.00 16.46
CA ILE A 332 -22.03 -10.29 16.74
C ILE A 332 -22.45 -11.62 16.09
N VAL A 333 -22.12 -11.82 14.82
CA VAL A 333 -22.44 -13.07 14.10
C VAL A 333 -21.77 -14.27 14.78
N THR A 334 -20.50 -14.15 15.16
CA THR A 334 -19.78 -15.21 15.88
C THR A 334 -20.44 -15.53 17.24
N ILE A 335 -20.83 -14.51 18.01
CA ILE A 335 -21.51 -14.69 19.30
C ILE A 335 -22.84 -15.41 19.10
N VAL A 336 -23.64 -14.98 18.12
CA VAL A 336 -24.94 -15.61 17.80
C VAL A 336 -24.74 -17.06 17.37
N TRP A 337 -23.76 -17.33 16.50
CA TRP A 337 -23.43 -18.67 16.06
C TRP A 337 -23.05 -19.59 17.23
N ILE A 338 -22.19 -19.14 18.16
CA ILE A 338 -21.84 -19.89 19.38
C ILE A 338 -23.09 -20.12 20.24
N ALA A 339 -23.95 -19.13 20.39
CA ALA A 339 -25.18 -19.24 21.18
C ALA A 339 -26.19 -20.24 20.61
N VAL A 340 -26.20 -20.44 19.28
CA VAL A 340 -27.01 -21.46 18.61
C VAL A 340 -26.42 -22.87 18.76
N GLY A 341 -25.12 -22.99 19.04
CA GLY A 341 -24.40 -24.25 19.19
C GLY A 341 -25.08 -25.29 20.11
N PRO A 342 -25.45 -24.92 21.35
CA PRO A 342 -26.14 -25.83 22.26
C PRO A 342 -27.49 -26.36 21.73
N ILE A 343 -28.21 -25.58 20.92
CA ILE A 343 -29.50 -25.99 20.34
C ILE A 343 -29.29 -27.04 19.24
N LEU A 344 -28.18 -26.93 18.50
CA LEU A 344 -27.82 -27.85 17.43
C LEU A 344 -26.82 -28.93 17.85
N GLU A 345 -26.58 -29.08 19.16
CA GLU A 345 -25.67 -30.08 19.73
C GLU A 345 -24.23 -30.01 19.17
N PHE A 346 -23.82 -28.85 18.65
CA PHE A 346 -22.53 -28.66 17.97
C PHE A 346 -22.25 -29.68 16.85
N ASN A 347 -23.30 -30.11 16.13
CA ASN A 347 -23.19 -31.06 15.02
C ASN A 347 -22.61 -30.43 13.74
N ASP A 348 -22.45 -31.25 12.68
CA ASP A 348 -21.89 -30.80 11.41
C ASP A 348 -22.70 -29.67 10.74
N ASN A 349 -24.04 -29.70 10.87
CA ASN A 349 -24.89 -28.60 10.39
C ASN A 349 -24.60 -27.28 11.12
N TRP A 350 -24.31 -27.30 12.43
CA TRP A 350 -23.92 -26.10 13.17
C TRP A 350 -22.62 -25.50 12.64
N TRP A 351 -21.62 -26.34 12.34
CA TRP A 351 -20.36 -25.89 11.75
C TRP A 351 -20.56 -25.29 10.35
N LEU A 352 -21.41 -25.87 9.52
CA LEU A 352 -21.63 -25.42 8.14
C LEU A 352 -22.35 -24.06 8.04
N ILE A 353 -23.13 -23.66 9.06
CA ILE A 353 -23.82 -22.36 9.08
C ILE A 353 -22.80 -21.21 9.01
N ILE A 354 -21.74 -21.26 9.82
CA ILE A 354 -20.76 -20.17 9.83
C ILE A 354 -19.95 -20.13 8.54
N GLY A 355 -19.57 -21.28 7.98
CA GLY A 355 -18.89 -21.34 6.69
C GLY A 355 -19.74 -20.84 5.54
N THR A 356 -21.04 -21.12 5.57
CA THR A 356 -21.98 -20.58 4.57
C THR A 356 -22.05 -19.05 4.66
N PHE A 357 -22.13 -18.49 5.87
CA PHE A 357 -22.10 -17.04 6.05
C PHE A 357 -20.78 -16.43 5.57
N THR A 358 -19.64 -16.94 6.03
CA THR A 358 -18.33 -16.37 5.69
C THR A 358 -18.00 -16.53 4.22
N GLY A 359 -18.29 -17.69 3.60
CA GLY A 359 -18.05 -17.93 2.18
C GLY A 359 -18.93 -17.08 1.26
N LEU A 360 -20.22 -16.89 1.58
CA LEU A 360 -21.10 -16.02 0.77
C LEU A 360 -20.68 -14.55 0.86
N VAL A 361 -20.26 -14.07 2.03
CA VAL A 361 -19.78 -12.69 2.20
C VAL A 361 -18.42 -12.50 1.57
N GLY A 362 -17.46 -13.41 1.82
CA GLY A 362 -16.11 -13.40 1.23
C GLY A 362 -16.13 -13.45 -0.29
N PHE A 363 -17.07 -14.20 -0.88
CA PHE A 363 -17.30 -14.18 -2.33
C PHE A 363 -17.66 -12.79 -2.87
N ILE A 364 -18.57 -12.06 -2.21
CA ILE A 364 -18.89 -10.68 -2.60
C ILE A 364 -17.66 -9.79 -2.37
N ASP A 365 -17.02 -9.96 -1.22
CA ASP A 365 -15.90 -9.14 -0.78
C ASP A 365 -14.71 -9.24 -1.73
N GLY A 366 -14.35 -10.43 -2.22
CA GLY A 366 -13.29 -10.60 -3.21
C GLY A 366 -13.48 -9.77 -4.48
N PHE A 367 -14.72 -9.64 -4.97
CA PHE A 367 -15.02 -8.76 -6.11
C PHE A 367 -14.97 -7.28 -5.74
N VAL A 368 -15.50 -6.92 -4.57
CA VAL A 368 -15.45 -5.53 -4.07
C VAL A 368 -14.00 -5.10 -3.86
N LEU A 369 -13.20 -5.93 -3.20
CA LEU A 369 -11.78 -5.75 -2.99
C LEU A 369 -11.08 -5.53 -4.34
N ARG A 370 -11.30 -6.39 -5.34
CA ARG A 370 -10.67 -6.17 -6.66
C ARG A 370 -11.10 -4.87 -7.33
N ASN A 371 -12.38 -4.51 -7.25
CA ASN A 371 -12.90 -3.25 -7.83
C ASN A 371 -12.26 -2.02 -7.17
N VAL A 372 -12.23 -1.98 -5.84
CA VAL A 372 -11.66 -0.87 -5.07
C VAL A 372 -10.18 -0.72 -5.37
N TYR A 373 -9.41 -1.83 -5.33
CA TYR A 373 -7.99 -1.82 -5.68
C TYR A 373 -7.76 -1.30 -7.10
N TYR A 374 -8.50 -1.79 -8.08
CA TYR A 374 -8.34 -1.36 -9.47
C TYR A 374 -8.61 0.15 -9.66
N ARG A 375 -9.61 0.68 -8.96
CA ARG A 375 -9.93 2.12 -9.01
C ARG A 375 -8.85 2.95 -8.33
N ASP A 376 -8.35 2.51 -7.17
CA ASP A 376 -7.31 3.22 -6.43
C ASP A 376 -5.95 3.16 -7.16
N GLU A 377 -5.63 2.03 -7.83
CA GLU A 377 -4.48 1.88 -8.73
C GLU A 377 -4.51 2.94 -9.84
N LYS A 378 -5.65 3.11 -10.53
CA LYS A 378 -5.81 4.11 -11.61
C LYS A 378 -5.67 5.55 -11.13
N VAL A 379 -6.25 5.87 -9.96
CA VAL A 379 -6.13 7.21 -9.39
C VAL A 379 -4.66 7.50 -9.08
N THR A 380 -3.95 6.53 -8.51
CA THR A 380 -2.53 6.63 -8.16
C THR A 380 -1.66 6.82 -9.41
N GLU A 381 -1.87 6.02 -10.46
CA GLU A 381 -1.16 6.12 -11.74
C GLU A 381 -1.25 7.54 -12.33
N VAL A 382 -2.46 8.12 -12.36
CA VAL A 382 -2.69 9.49 -12.85
C VAL A 382 -1.97 10.54 -11.99
N GLN A 383 -1.86 10.35 -10.67
CA GLN A 383 -1.13 11.31 -9.82
C GLN A 383 0.38 11.22 -10.01
N PHE A 384 0.94 10.02 -10.21
CA PHE A 384 2.35 9.87 -10.55
C PHE A 384 2.67 10.52 -11.89
N GLU A 385 1.82 10.34 -12.91
CA GLU A 385 1.98 11.02 -14.22
C GLU A 385 2.00 12.54 -14.06
N LYS A 386 1.07 13.12 -13.28
CA LYS A 386 1.05 14.55 -12.98
C LYS A 386 2.28 15.06 -12.24
N ILE A 387 2.89 14.24 -11.38
CA ILE A 387 4.16 14.57 -10.71
C ILE A 387 5.29 14.56 -11.71
N ALA A 388 5.39 13.53 -12.53
CA ALA A 388 6.41 13.47 -13.59
C ALA A 388 6.32 14.68 -14.53
N GLU A 389 5.12 15.04 -15.00
CA GLU A 389 4.91 16.24 -15.82
C GLU A 389 5.33 17.52 -15.09
N SER A 390 5.07 17.62 -13.78
CA SER A 390 5.48 18.78 -13.00
C SER A 390 6.98 18.84 -12.78
N ASP A 391 7.64 17.69 -12.63
CA ASP A 391 9.08 17.57 -12.47
C ASP A 391 9.82 17.89 -13.77
N ASP A 392 9.30 17.42 -14.90
CA ASP A 392 9.79 17.75 -16.24
C ASP A 392 9.77 19.27 -16.46
N ARG A 393 8.69 19.96 -16.07
CA ARG A 393 8.64 21.44 -16.12
C ARG A 393 9.74 22.10 -15.29
N LEU A 394 10.11 21.53 -14.14
CA LEU A 394 11.21 22.06 -13.33
C LEU A 394 12.54 21.86 -14.03
N LEU A 395 12.81 20.67 -14.60
CA LEU A 395 14.05 20.40 -15.32
C LEU A 395 14.17 21.22 -16.61
N ASP A 396 13.06 21.46 -17.30
CA ASP A 396 13.01 22.33 -18.49
C ASP A 396 13.41 23.77 -18.18
N LEU A 397 12.99 24.31 -17.01
CA LEU A 397 13.43 25.63 -16.54
C LEU A 397 14.95 25.70 -16.33
N LEU A 398 15.60 24.55 -16.15
CA LEU A 398 17.04 24.42 -15.92
C LEU A 398 17.80 23.96 -17.17
N ASN A 399 17.11 23.67 -18.28
CA ASN A 399 17.69 23.06 -19.49
C ASN A 399 18.42 21.73 -19.22
N ILE A 400 17.88 20.93 -18.28
CA ILE A 400 18.35 19.59 -17.95
C ILE A 400 17.48 18.58 -18.71
N PRO A 401 18.04 17.63 -19.47
CA PRO A 401 17.26 16.59 -20.13
C PRO A 401 16.47 15.77 -19.12
N SER A 402 15.18 15.56 -19.38
CA SER A 402 14.37 14.68 -18.55
C SER A 402 14.90 13.24 -18.59
N PRO A 403 15.10 12.58 -17.43
CA PRO A 403 15.37 11.16 -17.35
C PRO A 403 14.12 10.30 -17.57
N TYR A 404 12.93 10.91 -17.70
CA TYR A 404 11.66 10.20 -17.81
C TYR A 404 11.58 9.38 -19.10
N GLN A 405 11.48 8.07 -18.95
CA GLN A 405 11.08 7.17 -20.02
C GLN A 405 9.66 6.71 -19.71
N THR A 406 8.75 6.89 -20.67
CA THR A 406 7.38 6.41 -20.54
C THR A 406 7.42 4.90 -20.28
N PRO A 407 6.75 4.40 -19.21
CA PRO A 407 6.74 2.98 -18.91
C PRO A 407 6.28 2.16 -20.12
N THR A 408 7.16 1.31 -20.67
CA THR A 408 6.77 0.47 -21.81
C THR A 408 5.78 -0.57 -21.34
N LYS A 409 4.54 -0.55 -21.86
CA LYS A 409 3.54 -1.58 -21.53
C LYS A 409 4.07 -2.98 -21.89
N PRO A 410 3.89 -3.97 -21.00
CA PRO A 410 4.40 -5.32 -21.24
C PRO A 410 3.74 -5.93 -22.49
N ARG A 411 4.56 -6.43 -23.42
CA ARG A 411 4.11 -6.96 -24.72
C ARG A 411 3.67 -8.42 -24.68
N ASN A 412 3.91 -9.13 -23.57
CA ASN A 412 3.73 -10.58 -23.49
C ASN A 412 2.25 -10.98 -23.40
N PHE A 413 1.84 -11.98 -24.19
CA PHE A 413 0.47 -12.50 -24.18
C PHE A 413 0.01 -12.94 -22.78
N SER A 414 0.85 -13.67 -22.05
CA SER A 414 0.59 -14.13 -20.68
C SER A 414 0.19 -12.98 -19.74
N THR A 415 0.96 -11.88 -19.76
CA THR A 415 0.69 -10.70 -18.94
C THR A 415 -0.60 -10.00 -19.37
N ARG A 416 -0.89 -9.94 -20.67
CA ARG A 416 -2.12 -9.33 -21.19
C ARG A 416 -3.38 -10.12 -20.84
N ALA A 417 -3.34 -11.44 -21.03
CA ALA A 417 -4.49 -12.31 -20.77
C ALA A 417 -4.86 -12.29 -19.28
N SER A 418 -3.84 -12.30 -18.42
CA SER A 418 -4.03 -12.31 -16.98
C SER A 418 -4.44 -10.94 -16.42
N ALA A 419 -3.87 -9.84 -16.94
CA ALA A 419 -4.38 -8.49 -16.68
C ALA A 419 -5.84 -8.33 -17.12
N ALA A 420 -6.23 -8.84 -18.29
CA ALA A 420 -7.61 -8.78 -18.77
C ALA A 420 -8.60 -9.54 -17.85
N ALA A 421 -8.19 -10.69 -17.29
CA ALA A 421 -8.98 -11.40 -16.29
C ALA A 421 -9.17 -10.56 -15.01
N GLY A 422 -8.08 -9.91 -14.55
CA GLY A 422 -8.13 -9.01 -13.40
C GLY A 422 -8.98 -7.75 -13.62
N GLU A 423 -8.97 -7.19 -14.83
CA GLU A 423 -9.82 -6.06 -15.22
C GLU A 423 -11.30 -6.47 -15.28
N PHE A 424 -11.61 -7.65 -15.83
CA PHE A 424 -12.97 -8.17 -15.86
C PHE A 424 -13.54 -8.33 -14.45
N CYS A 425 -12.79 -8.96 -13.53
CA CYS A 425 -13.20 -9.11 -12.13
C CYS A 425 -13.31 -7.79 -11.38
N ALA A 426 -12.65 -6.73 -11.85
CA ALA A 426 -12.74 -5.39 -11.28
C ALA A 426 -13.96 -4.60 -11.76
N LEU A 427 -14.74 -5.07 -12.74
CA LEU A 427 -15.88 -4.33 -13.26
C LEU A 427 -16.99 -4.23 -12.21
N SER A 428 -17.54 -3.03 -12.02
CA SER A 428 -18.62 -2.77 -11.05
C SER A 428 -19.88 -3.60 -11.33
N GLY A 429 -20.14 -3.92 -12.61
CA GLY A 429 -21.22 -4.82 -13.01
C GLY A 429 -21.03 -6.26 -12.53
N VAL A 430 -19.78 -6.73 -12.44
CA VAL A 430 -19.46 -8.08 -11.92
C VAL A 430 -19.67 -8.12 -10.40
N CYS A 431 -19.34 -7.06 -9.67
CA CYS A 431 -19.67 -6.94 -8.23
C CYS A 431 -21.19 -7.00 -7.98
N VAL A 432 -22.00 -6.37 -8.84
CA VAL A 432 -23.48 -6.46 -8.70
C VAL A 432 -23.97 -7.86 -9.07
N ALA A 433 -23.38 -8.48 -10.10
CA ALA A 433 -23.73 -9.84 -10.49
C ALA A 433 -23.40 -10.85 -9.39
N SER A 434 -22.31 -10.68 -8.64
CA SER A 434 -21.94 -11.58 -7.54
C SER A 434 -22.99 -11.59 -6.43
N VAL A 435 -23.56 -10.42 -6.09
CA VAL A 435 -24.71 -10.33 -5.16
C VAL A 435 -25.92 -11.11 -5.69
N GLY A 436 -26.20 -11.01 -6.99
CA GLY A 436 -27.26 -11.80 -7.65
C GLY A 436 -27.03 -13.31 -7.55
N VAL A 437 -25.78 -13.76 -7.72
CA VAL A 437 -25.38 -15.16 -7.54
C VAL A 437 -25.61 -15.62 -6.09
N VAL A 438 -25.24 -14.82 -5.10
CA VAL A 438 -25.49 -15.14 -3.69
C VAL A 438 -26.98 -15.31 -3.40
N PHE A 439 -27.85 -14.43 -3.91
CA PHE A 439 -29.30 -14.59 -3.75
C PHE A 439 -29.82 -15.86 -4.42
N ALA A 440 -29.30 -16.22 -5.60
CA ALA A 440 -29.68 -17.45 -6.28
C ALA A 440 -29.24 -18.71 -5.50
N LEU A 441 -28.04 -18.71 -4.92
CA LEU A 441 -27.55 -19.77 -4.05
C LEU A 441 -28.41 -19.91 -2.79
N LEU A 442 -28.71 -18.81 -2.11
CA LEU A 442 -29.58 -18.80 -0.93
C LEU A 442 -31.00 -19.30 -1.23
N ALA A 443 -31.57 -18.91 -2.37
CA ALA A 443 -32.87 -19.41 -2.81
C ALA A 443 -32.83 -20.93 -3.05
N THR A 444 -31.78 -21.42 -3.68
CA THR A 444 -31.59 -22.86 -3.95
C THR A 444 -31.41 -23.65 -2.65
N ALA A 445 -30.58 -23.17 -1.73
CA ALA A 445 -30.40 -23.80 -0.41
C ALA A 445 -31.71 -23.80 0.41
N SER A 446 -32.51 -22.74 0.29
CA SER A 446 -33.83 -22.66 0.94
C SER A 446 -34.82 -23.68 0.36
N ILE A 447 -34.80 -23.90 -0.97
CA ILE A 447 -35.59 -24.97 -1.62
C ILE A 447 -35.14 -26.35 -1.12
N MET A 448 -33.84 -26.52 -0.91
CA MET A 448 -33.25 -27.74 -0.33
C MET A 448 -33.41 -27.85 1.19
N LYS A 449 -34.21 -26.95 1.82
CA LYS A 449 -34.48 -26.91 3.26
C LYS A 449 -33.22 -26.86 4.12
N TRP A 450 -32.16 -26.19 3.64
CA TRP A 450 -30.89 -26.05 4.35
C TRP A 450 -30.25 -27.39 4.75
N SER A 451 -30.43 -28.43 3.93
CA SER A 451 -29.70 -29.68 4.07
C SER A 451 -28.18 -29.46 3.98
N GLU A 452 -27.40 -30.42 4.45
CA GLU A 452 -25.93 -30.42 4.32
C GLU A 452 -25.50 -30.15 2.87
N THR A 453 -26.08 -30.88 1.91
CA THR A 453 -25.86 -30.65 0.48
C THR A 453 -26.23 -29.23 0.02
N GLY A 454 -27.33 -28.66 0.56
CA GLY A 454 -27.74 -27.29 0.25
C GLY A 454 -26.78 -26.23 0.80
N GLN A 455 -26.19 -26.47 1.96
CA GLN A 455 -25.17 -25.60 2.56
C GLN A 455 -23.83 -25.72 1.83
N LEU A 456 -23.40 -26.94 1.48
CA LEU A 456 -22.20 -27.19 0.67
C LEU A 456 -22.32 -26.57 -0.72
N LEU A 457 -23.51 -26.58 -1.33
CA LEU A 457 -23.78 -25.88 -2.60
C LEU A 457 -23.52 -24.36 -2.51
N CYS A 458 -23.82 -23.74 -1.37
CA CYS A 458 -23.53 -22.33 -1.16
C CYS A 458 -22.04 -22.08 -0.94
N ASN A 459 -21.33 -23.03 -0.32
CA ASN A 459 -19.96 -22.86 0.15
C ASN A 459 -18.91 -23.23 -0.92
N THR A 460 -19.05 -24.38 -1.57
CA THR A 460 -18.05 -24.89 -2.52
C THR A 460 -17.81 -23.95 -3.71
N PRO A 461 -18.84 -23.47 -4.44
CA PRO A 461 -18.61 -22.59 -5.59
C PRO A 461 -18.06 -21.23 -5.18
N THR A 462 -18.48 -20.71 -4.03
CA THR A 462 -18.02 -19.40 -3.54
C THR A 462 -16.56 -19.45 -3.13
N MET A 463 -16.14 -20.46 -2.36
CA MET A 463 -14.74 -20.67 -1.99
C MET A 463 -13.82 -20.88 -3.20
N ILE A 464 -14.28 -21.62 -4.22
CA ILE A 464 -13.50 -21.80 -5.45
C ILE A 464 -13.28 -20.45 -6.15
N ILE A 465 -14.32 -19.65 -6.29
CA ILE A 465 -14.20 -18.37 -6.98
C ILE A 465 -13.37 -17.38 -6.16
N GLU A 466 -13.56 -17.34 -4.85
CA GLU A 466 -12.76 -16.56 -3.91
C GLU A 466 -11.26 -16.92 -4.00
N GLY A 467 -10.94 -18.22 -4.05
CA GLY A 467 -9.56 -18.69 -4.21
C GLY A 467 -8.93 -18.24 -5.52
N PHE A 468 -9.72 -18.25 -6.59
CA PHE A 468 -9.30 -17.70 -7.87
C PHE A 468 -9.12 -16.16 -7.81
N LEU A 469 -10.00 -15.44 -7.12
CA LEU A 469 -9.90 -13.99 -6.95
C LEU A 469 -8.63 -13.61 -6.17
N LEU A 470 -8.24 -14.33 -5.12
CA LEU A 470 -6.99 -14.06 -4.40
C LEU A 470 -5.75 -14.20 -5.31
N LEU A 471 -5.73 -15.18 -6.22
CA LEU A 471 -4.67 -15.31 -7.22
C LEU A 471 -4.67 -14.13 -8.22
N ILE A 472 -5.85 -13.62 -8.59
CA ILE A 472 -6.00 -12.40 -9.36
C ILE A 472 -5.46 -11.19 -8.60
N LEU A 473 -5.78 -11.06 -7.31
CA LEU A 473 -5.29 -9.94 -6.50
C LEU A 473 -3.76 -9.98 -6.34
N ILE A 474 -3.16 -11.15 -6.10
CA ILE A 474 -1.69 -11.29 -6.03
C ILE A 474 -1.05 -10.80 -7.32
N GLN A 475 -1.59 -11.19 -8.48
CA GLN A 475 -1.10 -10.70 -9.75
C GLN A 475 -1.25 -9.19 -9.92
N ALA A 476 -2.47 -8.68 -9.69
CA ALA A 476 -2.75 -7.26 -9.85
C ALA A 476 -1.78 -6.44 -8.99
N HIS A 477 -1.57 -6.88 -7.75
CA HIS A 477 -0.59 -6.31 -6.85
C HIS A 477 0.84 -6.37 -7.40
N ASN A 478 1.29 -7.50 -7.96
CA ASN A 478 2.62 -7.61 -8.56
C ASN A 478 2.83 -6.62 -9.72
N ILE A 479 1.82 -6.47 -10.59
CA ILE A 479 1.86 -5.55 -11.73
C ILE A 479 1.89 -4.11 -11.21
N ALA A 480 0.98 -3.75 -10.30
CA ALA A 480 0.90 -2.43 -9.71
C ALA A 480 2.18 -2.06 -8.93
N ASN A 481 2.80 -3.02 -8.24
CA ASN A 481 4.06 -2.80 -7.52
C ASN A 481 5.24 -2.56 -8.48
N ALA A 482 5.32 -3.31 -9.59
CA ALA A 482 6.34 -3.10 -10.60
C ALA A 482 6.20 -1.74 -11.28
N ALA A 483 4.97 -1.32 -11.60
CA ALA A 483 4.68 0.01 -12.16
C ALA A 483 5.07 1.13 -11.19
N ARG A 484 4.58 1.07 -9.94
CA ARG A 484 4.93 2.04 -8.88
C ARG A 484 6.43 2.12 -8.62
N GLY A 485 7.15 1.00 -8.68
CA GLY A 485 8.60 0.99 -8.54
C GLY A 485 9.31 1.78 -9.63
N ALA A 486 8.85 1.67 -10.88
CA ALA A 486 9.39 2.44 -12.00
C ALA A 486 9.05 3.94 -11.88
N ASP A 487 7.80 4.27 -11.51
CA ASP A 487 7.37 5.65 -11.28
C ASP A 487 8.18 6.31 -10.16
N PHE A 488 8.40 5.58 -9.06
CA PHE A 488 9.21 6.06 -7.95
C PHE A 488 10.67 6.26 -8.34
N GLN A 489 11.28 5.29 -9.05
CA GLN A 489 12.65 5.42 -9.52
C GLN A 489 12.81 6.65 -10.41
N SER A 490 11.81 6.93 -11.25
CA SER A 490 11.78 8.15 -12.06
C SER A 490 11.71 9.39 -11.19
N LEU A 491 10.74 9.47 -10.27
CA LEU A 491 10.59 10.57 -9.33
C LEU A 491 11.90 10.86 -8.58
N LEU A 492 12.55 9.83 -8.05
CA LEU A 492 13.80 10.00 -7.31
C LEU A 492 14.92 10.58 -8.19
N LYS A 493 15.04 10.14 -9.44
CA LYS A 493 16.03 10.69 -10.38
C LYS A 493 15.83 12.19 -10.60
N HIS A 494 14.58 12.64 -10.78
CA HIS A 494 14.27 14.07 -10.91
C HIS A 494 14.70 14.86 -9.67
N ARG A 495 14.38 14.34 -8.48
CA ARG A 495 14.76 14.96 -7.19
C ARG A 495 16.27 15.06 -7.01
N LEU A 496 17.02 14.00 -7.34
CA LEU A 496 18.48 14.01 -7.23
C LEU A 496 19.13 15.00 -8.21
N LEU A 497 18.64 15.09 -9.44
CA LEU A 497 19.11 16.07 -10.43
C LEU A 497 18.85 17.50 -9.95
N LEU A 498 17.63 17.78 -9.49
CA LEU A 498 17.24 19.09 -9.00
C LEU A 498 18.07 19.48 -7.77
N ASN A 499 18.26 18.55 -6.83
CA ASN A 499 19.09 18.78 -5.64
C ASN A 499 20.53 19.11 -6.01
N HIS A 500 21.14 18.35 -6.91
CA HIS A 500 22.51 18.59 -7.34
C HIS A 500 22.68 19.98 -7.96
N TYR A 501 21.78 20.37 -8.87
CA TYR A 501 21.80 21.69 -9.49
C TYR A 501 21.67 22.83 -8.46
N VAL A 502 20.73 22.71 -7.53
CA VAL A 502 20.50 23.73 -6.49
C VAL A 502 21.69 23.83 -5.53
N CYS A 503 22.38 22.72 -5.24
CA CYS A 503 23.63 22.73 -4.49
C CYS A 503 24.72 23.55 -5.19
N GLU A 504 24.96 23.32 -6.48
CA GLU A 504 25.95 24.07 -7.26
C GLU A 504 25.61 25.57 -7.31
N LEU A 505 24.34 25.92 -7.44
CA LEU A 505 23.89 27.33 -7.39
C LEU A 505 24.20 27.99 -6.05
N SER A 506 23.91 27.30 -4.94
CA SER A 506 24.16 27.81 -3.59
C SER A 506 25.65 28.08 -3.35
N GLU A 507 26.52 27.15 -3.74
CA GLU A 507 27.98 27.30 -3.62
C GLU A 507 28.49 28.51 -4.42
N ASN A 508 28.02 28.69 -5.65
CA ASN A 508 28.40 29.83 -6.49
C ASN A 508 27.89 31.18 -5.94
N SER A 509 26.72 31.21 -5.32
CA SER A 509 26.15 32.42 -4.70
C SER A 509 26.95 32.90 -3.48
N ASN A 510 27.45 31.96 -2.66
CA ASN A 510 28.26 32.25 -1.47
C ASN A 510 29.68 32.75 -1.83
N HIS A 511 30.27 32.29 -2.94
CA HIS A 511 31.54 32.81 -3.43
C HIS A 511 31.48 34.26 -3.91
N SER A 512 30.29 34.74 -4.29
CA SER A 512 30.09 36.11 -4.80
C SER A 512 29.91 37.15 -3.68
N SER A 513 29.74 36.73 -2.42
CA SER A 513 29.20 37.58 -1.35
C SER A 513 29.86 37.46 0.04
N SER A 514 31.05 36.84 0.19
CA SER A 514 31.75 36.74 1.48
C SER A 514 33.10 37.49 1.53
N PRO A 515 33.34 38.40 2.50
CA PRO A 515 34.66 38.93 2.82
C PRO A 515 35.47 38.02 3.76
N TYR A 516 35.02 36.78 4.01
CA TYR A 516 35.73 35.82 4.86
C TYR A 516 36.21 34.59 4.07
N PRO A 517 37.47 34.17 4.23
CA PRO A 517 37.99 32.98 3.55
C PRO A 517 37.34 31.72 4.12
N HIS A 518 36.84 30.85 3.24
CA HIS A 518 36.39 29.50 3.62
C HIS A 518 37.58 28.68 4.14
N ASN A 519 37.34 27.92 5.21
CA ASN A 519 38.27 26.90 5.70
C ASN A 519 38.11 25.65 4.81
N PRO A 520 39.15 25.20 4.07
CA PRO A 520 39.08 24.09 3.09
C PRO A 520 38.88 22.69 3.72
N SER A 521 38.41 22.63 4.97
CA SER A 521 38.21 21.38 5.73
C SER A 521 36.74 21.06 6.03
N GLU A 522 35.77 21.88 5.61
CA GLU A 522 34.35 21.48 5.57
C GLU A 522 34.13 20.57 4.36
N LYS A 523 34.01 19.27 4.62
CA LYS A 523 33.59 18.30 3.60
C LYS A 523 32.10 18.53 3.26
N PRO A 524 31.67 18.29 2.01
CA PRO A 524 30.25 18.15 1.70
C PRO A 524 29.66 17.11 2.65
N VAL A 525 28.52 17.42 3.25
CA VAL A 525 27.90 16.56 4.27
C VAL A 525 27.66 15.18 3.67
N ASP A 526 28.22 14.16 4.34
CA ASP A 526 28.07 12.77 3.95
C ASP A 526 26.59 12.38 4.05
N ILE A 527 26.06 11.70 3.04
CA ILE A 527 24.61 11.40 2.89
C ILE A 527 24.12 10.47 4.03
N THR A 528 25.05 9.92 4.81
CA THR A 528 24.81 9.09 5.99
C THR A 528 24.75 9.86 7.31
N ASP A 529 25.19 11.12 7.37
CA ASP A 529 25.21 11.94 8.59
C ASP A 529 24.07 12.96 8.60
N PHE A 530 22.82 12.48 8.70
CA PHE A 530 21.68 13.39 8.86
C PHE A 530 20.78 13.01 10.03
N TYR A 531 20.49 14.01 10.86
CA TYR A 531 19.71 13.96 12.09
C TYR A 531 18.40 13.18 11.91
N PRO A 532 18.01 12.33 12.88
CA PRO A 532 16.65 11.81 12.92
C PRO A 532 15.69 12.99 13.03
N ILE A 533 14.63 12.98 12.22
CA ILE A 533 13.41 13.74 12.54
C ILE A 533 13.00 13.23 13.92
N ASP A 534 12.97 14.11 14.92
CA ASP A 534 12.56 13.77 16.28
C ASP A 534 11.14 13.20 16.23
N ASP A 535 11.08 11.88 16.22
CA ASP A 535 9.88 11.07 16.33
C ASP A 535 9.55 10.99 17.82
N ASP A 536 8.99 12.08 18.36
CA ASP A 536 8.68 12.22 19.79
C ASP A 536 7.54 11.28 20.26
N ASN A 537 7.23 10.24 19.48
CA ASN A 537 6.31 9.16 19.82
C ASN A 537 6.88 7.74 19.63
N ASN A 538 8.17 7.57 19.35
CA ASN A 538 8.80 6.25 19.35
C ASN A 538 9.74 6.06 20.55
N LYS A 539 9.18 6.24 21.76
CA LYS A 539 9.70 5.57 22.95
C LYS A 539 9.19 4.13 22.92
N ASP A 540 9.82 3.30 22.11
CA ASP A 540 10.26 1.97 22.52
C ASP A 540 11.11 1.34 21.40
N MET A 541 12.25 0.80 21.82
CA MET A 541 13.25 0.09 21.01
C MET A 541 14.30 0.94 20.27
N LYS A 542 15.01 1.79 21.03
CA LYS A 542 16.45 2.05 20.77
C LYS A 542 17.26 0.94 21.42
N ILE A 543 17.74 -0.02 20.64
CA ILE A 543 18.91 -0.83 21.03
C ILE A 543 20.12 -0.14 20.39
N SER A 544 21.00 0.40 21.21
CA SER A 544 22.18 1.16 20.80
C SER A 544 23.26 0.25 20.23
N VAL A 545 23.63 0.46 18.96
CA VAL A 545 24.77 -0.15 18.30
C VAL A 545 26.04 0.65 18.62
N HIS A 546 26.43 0.69 19.90
CA HIS A 546 27.65 1.39 20.32
C HIS A 546 28.46 0.69 21.41
N GLU A 547 28.43 -0.64 21.48
CA GLU A 547 29.18 -1.37 22.51
C GLU A 547 29.73 -2.74 22.10
N ILE A 548 30.10 -2.94 20.82
CA ILE A 548 30.90 -4.12 20.43
C ILE A 548 31.95 -3.69 19.40
N GLU A 549 32.97 -2.97 19.86
CA GLU A 549 34.23 -2.88 19.11
C GLU A 549 35.48 -2.86 20.00
N ASP A 550 35.37 -3.27 21.27
CA ASP A 550 36.57 -3.55 22.07
C ASP A 550 36.34 -4.71 23.05
N ARG A 551 37.10 -5.79 22.81
CA ARG A 551 37.35 -7.00 23.62
C ARG A 551 36.52 -8.26 23.33
N VAL A 552 37.22 -9.20 22.68
CA VAL A 552 37.17 -10.68 22.79
C VAL A 552 35.88 -11.38 22.39
#